data_AF-A0A1D1V7Z4-F1
#
_entry.id   AF-A0A1D1V7Z4-F1
#
_cell.length_a   1.000
_cell.length_b   1.000
_cell.length_c   1.000
_cell.angle_alpha   90.00
_cell.angle_beta   90.00
_cell.angle_gamma   90.00
#
_symmetry.space_group_name_H-M   'P 1'
#
loop_
_entity.id
_entity.type
_entity.pdbx_description
1 polymer ?
#
loop_
_entity_poly.entity_id
_entity_poly.type
_entity_poly.pdbx_seq_one_letter_code
_entity_poly.pdbx_strand_id
1 'polypeptide(L)'
;MTGPGGVTARARSQVSKITDSLGLFFTSSIKDILIQFTNEETELRYGKQWAPLDATELDAYLVTLLIQGVYHDGTVPISELWRESDGKKIYQARIPQERFAQVTCSLRFNENRARNERLKTDKMAHVREVFDLWSDRLRSSSFPYQHMCVDEQLFPFKGRCGFKQYIPTKPRSYYDL
;
A
#
# COMPACT_ATOMS: atom_id res chain seq x y z
N MET A 1 -31.19 3.76 2.49
CA MET A 1 -30.45 2.99 3.51
C MET A 1 -30.88 3.53 4.87
N THR A 2 -31.52 2.72 5.71
CA THR A 2 -32.17 3.13 6.96
C THR A 2 -31.65 2.31 8.15
N GLY A 3 -30.33 2.30 8.34
CA GLY A 3 -29.67 1.62 9.46
C GLY A 3 -28.72 2.56 10.23
N PRO A 4 -28.36 2.25 11.49
CA PRO A 4 -27.40 3.04 12.23
C PRO A 4 -26.03 3.01 11.53
N GLY A 5 -25.41 4.18 11.35
CA GLY A 5 -24.09 4.30 10.78
C GLY A 5 -23.00 3.65 11.66
N GLY A 6 -21.84 3.41 11.06
CA GLY A 6 -20.68 2.83 11.74
C GLY A 6 -20.28 1.45 11.23
N VAL A 7 -19.34 0.83 11.93
CA VAL A 7 -18.72 -0.45 11.54
C VAL A 7 -19.79 -1.55 11.42
N THR A 8 -19.74 -2.33 10.34
CA THR A 8 -20.70 -3.41 10.10
C THR A 8 -20.51 -4.56 11.09
N ALA A 9 -21.58 -5.33 11.36
CA ALA A 9 -21.49 -6.51 12.23
C ALA A 9 -20.43 -7.52 11.73
N ARG A 10 -20.33 -7.69 10.41
CA ARG A 10 -19.34 -8.54 9.74
C ARG A 10 -17.90 -8.05 9.99
N ALA A 11 -17.65 -6.75 9.90
CA ALA A 11 -16.31 -6.20 10.16
C ALA A 11 -15.95 -6.31 11.65
N ARG A 12 -16.90 -6.05 12.56
CA ARG A 12 -16.69 -6.24 14.00
C ARG A 12 -16.37 -7.69 14.36
N SER A 13 -17.05 -8.66 13.75
CA SER A 13 -16.80 -10.08 14.04
C SER A 13 -15.46 -10.59 13.52
N GLN A 14 -14.77 -9.83 12.66
CA GLN A 14 -13.44 -10.16 12.13
C GLN A 14 -12.30 -9.52 12.93
N VAL A 15 -12.60 -8.69 13.93
CA VAL A 15 -11.59 -7.97 14.72
C VAL A 15 -11.73 -8.32 16.20
N SER A 16 -10.74 -9.04 16.72
CA SER A 16 -10.60 -9.36 18.14
C SER A 16 -9.48 -8.56 18.81
N LYS A 17 -8.43 -8.23 18.04
CA LYS A 17 -7.26 -7.47 18.47
C LYS A 17 -7.01 -6.35 17.47
N ILE A 18 -6.29 -5.32 17.90
CA ILE A 18 -5.96 -4.17 17.04
C ILE A 18 -5.25 -4.60 15.74
N THR A 19 -4.43 -5.65 15.79
CA THR A 19 -3.72 -6.24 14.65
C THR A 19 -4.66 -6.75 13.55
N ASP A 20 -5.84 -7.23 13.92
CA ASP A 20 -6.82 -7.79 12.97
C ASP A 20 -7.44 -6.70 12.09
N SER A 21 -7.40 -5.45 12.57
CA SER A 21 -7.97 -4.28 11.88
C SER A 21 -7.32 -4.04 10.52
N LEU A 22 -6.01 -4.30 10.39
CA LEU A 22 -5.30 -4.18 9.12
C LEU A 22 -5.75 -5.27 8.14
N GLY A 23 -5.98 -6.48 8.65
CA GLY A 23 -6.47 -7.63 7.87
C GLY A 23 -7.89 -7.46 7.33
N LEU A 24 -8.68 -6.51 7.86
CA LEU A 24 -9.96 -6.15 7.26
C LEU A 24 -9.79 -5.59 5.85
N PHE A 25 -8.71 -4.85 5.61
CA PHE A 25 -8.47 -4.15 4.35
C PHE A 25 -7.41 -4.86 3.50
N PHE A 26 -6.26 -5.23 4.08
CA PHE A 26 -5.28 -6.11 3.44
C PHE A 26 -5.66 -7.57 3.67
N THR A 27 -6.67 -8.03 2.93
CA THR A 27 -7.14 -9.43 2.98
C THR A 27 -6.09 -10.40 2.46
N SER A 28 -6.26 -11.70 2.71
CA SER A 28 -5.42 -12.74 2.10
C SER A 28 -5.34 -12.59 0.58
N SER A 29 -6.47 -12.39 -0.10
CA SER A 29 -6.49 -12.22 -1.56
C SER A 29 -5.64 -11.03 -2.04
N ILE A 30 -5.68 -9.90 -1.33
CA ILE A 30 -4.82 -8.75 -1.68
C ILE A 30 -3.35 -9.09 -1.41
N LYS A 31 -3.04 -9.71 -0.27
CA LYS A 31 -1.67 -10.13 0.05
C LYS A 31 -1.13 -11.15 -0.96
N ASP A 32 -1.95 -12.10 -1.39
CA ASP A 32 -1.59 -13.13 -2.37
C ASP A 32 -1.23 -12.49 -3.71
N ILE A 33 -2.00 -11.50 -4.18
CA ILE A 33 -1.70 -10.71 -5.39
C ILE A 33 -0.34 -9.99 -5.24
N LEU A 34 -0.11 -9.33 -4.11
CA LEU A 34 1.13 -8.60 -3.84
C LEU A 34 2.33 -9.56 -3.83
N ILE A 35 2.20 -10.68 -3.12
CA ILE A 35 3.25 -11.70 -2.98
C ILE A 35 3.57 -12.31 -4.34
N GLN A 36 2.54 -12.78 -5.05
CA GLN A 36 2.70 -13.45 -6.33
C GLN A 36 3.44 -12.55 -7.33
N PHE A 37 2.89 -11.36 -7.62
CA PHE A 37 3.44 -10.55 -8.70
C PHE A 37 4.75 -9.86 -8.31
N THR A 38 4.99 -9.61 -7.02
CA THR A 38 6.30 -9.14 -6.57
C THR A 38 7.35 -10.24 -6.75
N ASN A 39 7.03 -11.50 -6.40
CA ASN A 39 7.94 -12.62 -6.60
C ASN A 39 8.23 -12.93 -8.07
N GLU A 40 7.22 -12.84 -8.94
CA GLU A 40 7.43 -12.98 -10.39
C GLU A 40 8.39 -11.92 -10.94
N GLU A 41 8.26 -10.66 -10.50
CA GLU A 41 9.16 -9.58 -10.92
C GLU A 41 10.58 -9.77 -10.38
N THR A 42 10.72 -10.16 -9.12
CA THR A 42 12.03 -10.31 -8.48
C THR A 42 12.77 -11.55 -8.96
N GLU A 43 12.07 -12.63 -9.31
CA GLU A 43 12.69 -13.79 -9.95
C GLU A 43 13.29 -13.40 -11.30
N LEU A 44 12.61 -12.55 -12.09
CA LEU A 44 13.15 -12.02 -13.34
C LEU A 44 14.34 -11.07 -13.12
N ARG A 45 14.33 -10.29 -12.04
CA ARG A 45 15.34 -9.25 -11.77
C ARG A 45 16.59 -9.77 -11.06
N TYR A 46 16.43 -10.69 -10.11
CA TYR A 46 17.47 -11.14 -9.20
C TYR A 46 17.75 -12.65 -9.30
N GLY A 47 16.90 -13.42 -9.98
CA GLY A 47 17.05 -14.86 -10.15
C GLY A 47 17.16 -15.59 -8.81
N LYS A 48 18.07 -16.57 -8.74
CA LYS A 48 18.28 -17.44 -7.56
C LYS A 48 18.75 -16.70 -6.30
N GLN A 49 19.16 -15.44 -6.39
CA GLN A 49 19.55 -14.63 -5.24
C GLN A 49 18.35 -14.09 -4.46
N TRP A 50 17.16 -14.10 -5.06
CA TRP A 50 15.94 -13.67 -4.39
C TRP A 50 15.45 -14.76 -3.43
N ALA A 51 15.36 -14.41 -2.15
CA ALA A 51 14.49 -15.14 -1.23
C ALA A 51 13.03 -14.73 -1.52
N PRO A 52 12.11 -15.66 -1.82
CA PRO A 52 10.70 -15.33 -2.05
C PRO A 52 10.10 -14.52 -0.90
N LEU A 53 9.39 -13.44 -1.24
CA LEU A 53 8.55 -12.69 -0.31
C LEU A 53 7.42 -13.61 0.16
N ASP A 54 7.21 -13.70 1.47
CA ASP A 54 6.09 -14.42 2.06
C ASP A 54 5.12 -13.46 2.78
N ALA A 55 4.04 -14.01 3.33
CA ALA A 55 3.03 -13.23 4.04
C ALA A 55 3.57 -12.54 5.30
N THR A 56 4.50 -13.18 6.01
CA THR A 56 5.08 -12.64 7.25
C THR A 56 5.96 -11.44 6.93
N GLU A 57 6.78 -11.54 5.89
CA GLU A 57 7.65 -10.48 5.46
C GLU A 57 6.88 -9.34 4.79
N LEU A 58 5.83 -9.63 4.02
CA LEU A 58 4.91 -8.61 3.53
C LEU A 58 4.25 -7.84 4.68
N ASP A 59 3.83 -8.52 5.74
CA ASP A 59 3.28 -7.87 6.93
C ASP A 59 4.32 -7.02 7.66
N ALA A 60 5.57 -7.48 7.79
CA ALA A 60 6.66 -6.69 8.34
C ALA A 60 6.93 -5.43 7.50
N TYR A 61 6.85 -5.54 6.17
CA TYR A 61 6.96 -4.41 5.25
C TYR A 61 5.83 -3.40 5.42
N LEU A 62 4.56 -3.85 5.43
CA LEU A 62 3.40 -2.98 5.60
C LEU A 62 3.40 -2.27 6.97
N VAL A 63 3.74 -2.99 8.03
CA VAL A 63 3.86 -2.40 9.39
C VAL A 63 5.01 -1.38 9.44
N THR A 64 6.11 -1.61 8.72
CA THR A 64 7.20 -0.64 8.61
C THR A 64 6.72 0.67 7.97
N LEU A 65 5.91 0.59 6.90
CA LEU A 65 5.30 1.78 6.27
C LEU A 65 4.33 2.51 7.22
N LEU A 66 3.52 1.77 8.00
CA LEU A 66 2.64 2.37 9.00
C LEU A 66 3.43 3.17 10.06
N ILE A 67 4.57 2.63 10.48
CA ILE A 67 5.41 3.25 11.50
C ILE A 67 6.14 4.47 10.96
N GLN A 68 6.56 4.45 9.69
CA GLN A 68 7.04 5.66 9.02
C GLN A 68 5.97 6.76 9.04
N GLY A 69 4.70 6.42 8.86
CA GLY A 69 3.59 7.36 9.02
C GLY A 69 3.47 7.93 10.43
N VAL A 70 3.60 7.09 11.46
CA VAL A 70 3.54 7.50 12.88
C VAL A 70 4.68 8.44 13.26
N TYR A 71 5.90 8.18 12.79
CA TYR A 71 7.07 9.01 13.07
C TYR A 71 7.24 10.18 12.09
N HIS A 72 6.36 10.33 11.10
CA HIS A 72 6.50 11.29 10.00
C HIS A 72 7.82 11.15 9.21
N ASP A 73 8.32 9.92 9.10
CA ASP A 73 9.61 9.58 8.46
C ASP A 73 9.51 9.42 6.93
N GLY A 74 8.36 9.76 6.32
CA GLY A 74 8.08 9.47 4.91
C GLY A 74 9.04 10.11 3.89
N THR A 75 9.79 11.15 4.29
CA THR A 75 10.80 11.81 3.46
C THR A 75 12.23 11.57 3.94
N VAL A 76 12.42 10.84 5.04
CA VAL A 76 13.75 10.55 5.57
C VAL A 76 14.38 9.43 4.74
N PRO A 77 15.64 9.58 4.28
CA PRO A 77 16.31 8.53 3.51
C PRO A 77 16.34 7.19 4.25
N ILE A 78 16.09 6.09 3.52
CA ILE A 78 16.13 4.73 4.07
C ILE A 78 17.47 4.46 4.77
N SER A 79 18.59 4.96 4.23
CA SER A 79 19.92 4.82 4.84
C SER A 79 20.05 5.49 6.20
N GLU A 80 19.33 6.58 6.44
CA GLU A 80 19.33 7.26 7.74
C GLU A 80 18.42 6.54 8.74
N LEU A 81 17.25 6.09 8.28
CA LEU A 81 16.31 5.36 9.12
C LEU A 81 16.89 4.06 9.71
N TRP A 82 17.74 3.37 8.93
CA TRP A 82 18.42 2.13 9.34
C TRP A 82 19.86 2.34 9.81
N ARG A 83 20.37 3.58 9.95
CA ARG A 83 21.75 3.84 10.37
C ARG A 83 22.04 3.28 11.76
N GLU A 84 23.18 2.62 11.95
CA GLU A 84 23.53 1.99 13.24
C GLU A 84 23.70 2.99 14.39
N SER A 85 24.22 4.18 14.10
CA SER A 85 24.54 5.19 15.11
C SER A 85 23.31 5.80 15.80
N ASP A 86 22.33 6.19 15.00
CA ASP A 86 21.21 7.06 15.42
C ASP A 86 19.94 6.82 14.60
N GLY A 87 19.93 5.78 13.75
CA GLY A 87 18.71 5.28 13.14
C GLY A 87 17.75 4.74 14.19
N LYS A 88 16.47 4.61 13.81
CA LYS A 88 15.46 4.11 14.75
C LYS A 88 15.54 2.58 14.78
N LYS A 89 16.01 2.03 15.91
CA LYS A 89 16.16 0.57 16.14
C LYS A 89 14.90 -0.25 15.81
N ILE A 90 13.74 0.39 15.89
CA ILE A 90 12.45 -0.21 15.58
C ILE A 90 12.35 -0.71 14.13
N TYR A 91 13.06 -0.08 13.19
CA TYR A 91 13.09 -0.47 11.78
C TYR A 91 14.01 -1.68 11.56
N GLN A 92 15.24 -1.60 12.09
CA GLN A 92 16.23 -2.68 12.04
C GLN A 92 15.70 -3.98 12.67
N ALA A 93 14.95 -3.88 13.75
CA ALA A 93 14.36 -5.02 14.44
C ALA A 93 13.27 -5.76 13.63
N ARG A 94 12.72 -5.16 12.57
CA ARG A 94 11.62 -5.75 11.78
C ARG A 94 12.07 -6.33 10.46
N ILE A 95 12.81 -5.55 9.69
CA ILE A 95 13.21 -5.91 8.33
C ILE A 95 14.59 -5.31 8.05
N PRO A 96 15.55 -6.08 7.51
CA PRO A 96 16.85 -5.55 7.12
C PRO A 96 16.71 -4.42 6.09
N GLN A 97 17.59 -3.43 6.15
CA GLN A 97 17.55 -2.24 5.27
C GLN A 97 17.51 -2.63 3.79
N GLU A 98 18.45 -3.49 3.38
CA GLU A 98 18.56 -3.95 2.00
C GLU A 98 17.29 -4.66 1.56
N ARG A 99 16.71 -5.48 2.43
CA ARG A 99 15.48 -6.23 2.13
C ARG A 99 14.28 -5.30 1.96
N PHE A 100 14.11 -4.32 2.84
CA PHE A 100 13.08 -3.29 2.70
C PHE A 100 13.22 -2.51 1.39
N ALA A 101 14.45 -2.13 1.01
CA ALA A 101 14.72 -1.44 -0.25
C ALA A 101 14.42 -2.31 -1.48
N GLN A 102 14.77 -3.60 -1.44
CA GLN A 102 14.46 -4.54 -2.53
C GLN A 102 12.96 -4.74 -2.73
N VAL A 103 12.21 -4.96 -1.63
CA VAL A 103 10.74 -5.09 -1.68
C VAL A 103 10.12 -3.79 -2.22
N THR A 104 10.52 -2.63 -1.71
CA THR A 104 10.03 -1.32 -2.17
C THR A 104 10.25 -1.12 -3.67
N CYS A 105 11.42 -1.50 -4.20
CA CYS A 105 11.75 -1.34 -5.61
C CYS A 105 11.06 -2.36 -6.54
N SER A 106 10.50 -3.43 -5.97
CA SER A 106 10.01 -4.58 -6.76
C SER A 106 8.52 -4.85 -6.58
N LEU A 107 7.84 -4.14 -5.68
CA LEU A 107 6.42 -4.32 -5.41
C LEU A 107 5.59 -4.24 -6.70
N ARG A 108 4.74 -5.24 -6.93
CA ARG A 108 3.79 -5.31 -8.06
C ARG A 108 2.40 -5.68 -7.57
N PHE A 109 1.39 -5.25 -8.33
CA PHE A 109 -0.03 -5.37 -7.98
C PHE A 109 -0.85 -6.02 -9.09
N ASN A 110 -0.22 -6.46 -10.18
CA ASN A 110 -0.91 -7.05 -11.32
C ASN A 110 0.00 -7.95 -12.15
N GLU A 111 -0.64 -8.83 -12.93
CA GLU A 111 0.03 -9.68 -13.91
C GLU A 111 0.60 -8.88 -15.09
N ASN A 112 1.81 -9.23 -15.54
CA ASN A 112 2.50 -8.57 -16.64
C ASN A 112 1.94 -8.94 -18.04
N ARG A 113 1.51 -10.19 -18.26
CA ARG A 113 1.28 -10.78 -19.60
C ARG A 113 0.26 -10.05 -20.48
N ALA A 114 -0.79 -9.47 -19.90
CA ALA A 114 -1.83 -8.72 -20.63
C ALA A 114 -1.89 -7.23 -20.26
N ARG A 115 -0.83 -6.71 -19.63
CA ARG A 115 -0.79 -5.37 -19.07
C ARG A 115 -0.88 -4.28 -20.15
N ASN A 116 -0.15 -4.43 -21.24
CA ASN A 116 -0.09 -3.42 -22.30
C ASN A 116 -1.44 -3.24 -23.01
N GLU A 117 -2.21 -4.31 -23.19
CA GLU A 117 -3.56 -4.23 -23.76
C GLU A 117 -4.53 -3.56 -22.79
N ARG A 118 -4.50 -3.92 -21.50
CA ARG A 118 -5.33 -3.29 -20.46
C ARG A 118 -5.06 -1.79 -20.33
N LEU A 119 -3.81 -1.36 -20.45
CA LEU A 119 -3.43 0.06 -20.37
C LEU A 119 -4.01 0.92 -21.50
N LYS A 120 -4.41 0.32 -22.63
CA LYS A 120 -5.07 1.06 -23.72
C LYS A 120 -6.44 1.57 -23.30
N THR A 121 -7.12 0.87 -22.37
CA THR A 121 -8.49 1.19 -21.93
C THR A 121 -8.56 1.65 -20.48
N ASP A 122 -7.66 1.19 -19.61
CA ASP A 122 -7.61 1.53 -18.19
C ASP A 122 -6.22 2.02 -17.79
N LYS A 123 -6.09 3.33 -17.54
CA LYS A 123 -4.83 3.93 -17.11
C LYS A 123 -4.40 3.48 -15.70
N MET A 124 -5.31 2.89 -14.91
CA MET A 124 -5.02 2.31 -13.59
C MET A 124 -4.78 0.81 -13.63
N ALA A 125 -4.63 0.19 -14.81
CA ALA A 125 -4.49 -1.27 -14.96
C ALA A 125 -3.38 -1.89 -14.09
N HIS A 126 -2.37 -1.11 -13.69
CA HIS A 126 -1.31 -1.52 -12.77
C HIS A 126 -1.77 -1.86 -11.36
N VAL A 127 -2.85 -1.24 -10.88
CA VAL A 127 -3.35 -1.37 -9.51
C VAL A 127 -4.84 -1.70 -9.44
N ARG A 128 -5.52 -1.81 -10.60
CA ARG A 128 -6.97 -1.95 -10.72
C ARG A 128 -7.55 -3.03 -9.81
N GLU A 129 -7.00 -4.24 -9.89
CA GLU A 129 -7.51 -5.39 -9.13
C GLU A 129 -7.43 -5.16 -7.62
N VAL A 130 -6.27 -4.75 -7.12
CA VAL A 130 -6.08 -4.43 -5.69
C VAL A 130 -6.97 -3.26 -5.27
N PHE A 131 -7.09 -2.23 -6.11
CA PHE A 131 -7.92 -1.06 -5.83
C PHE A 131 -9.41 -1.42 -5.71
N ASP A 132 -9.91 -2.29 -6.59
CA ASP A 132 -11.32 -2.70 -6.59
C ASP A 132 -11.61 -3.59 -5.37
N LEU A 133 -10.75 -4.57 -5.08
CA LEU A 133 -10.83 -5.40 -3.87
C LEU A 133 -10.80 -4.54 -2.60
N TRP A 134 -9.87 -3.60 -2.51
CA TRP A 134 -9.77 -2.68 -1.38
C TRP A 134 -11.02 -1.82 -1.23
N SER A 135 -11.52 -1.26 -2.34
CA SER A 135 -12.72 -0.43 -2.36
C SER A 135 -13.96 -1.17 -1.91
N ASP A 136 -14.10 -2.45 -2.27
CA ASP A 136 -15.17 -3.31 -1.78
C ASP A 136 -15.07 -3.56 -0.28
N ARG A 137 -13.85 -3.74 0.24
CA ARG A 137 -13.63 -3.85 1.69
C ARG A 137 -14.01 -2.57 2.42
N LEU A 138 -13.65 -1.39 1.91
CA LEU A 138 -14.08 -0.11 2.49
C LEU A 138 -15.61 0.00 2.55
N ARG A 139 -16.30 -0.23 1.42
CA ARG A 139 -17.77 -0.14 1.33
C ARG A 139 -18.51 -1.12 2.24
N SER A 140 -17.97 -2.33 2.39
CA SER A 140 -18.62 -3.40 3.16
C SER A 140 -18.25 -3.41 4.65
N SER A 141 -17.30 -2.58 5.08
CA SER A 141 -16.81 -2.56 6.47
C SER A 141 -17.46 -1.48 7.34
N SER A 142 -18.01 -0.42 6.74
CA SER A 142 -18.70 0.64 7.48
C SER A 142 -19.88 1.19 6.71
N PHE A 143 -20.98 1.48 7.41
CA PHE A 143 -22.09 2.25 6.86
C PHE A 143 -21.88 3.73 7.13
N PRO A 144 -22.12 4.61 6.14
CA PRO A 144 -22.03 6.04 6.37
C PRO A 144 -23.10 6.51 7.36
N TYR A 145 -22.81 7.60 8.04
CA TYR A 145 -23.80 8.35 8.81
C TYR A 145 -24.65 9.24 7.90
N GLN A 146 -25.61 9.96 8.48
CA GLN A 146 -26.56 10.82 7.75
C GLN A 146 -25.90 11.90 6.90
N HIS A 147 -24.75 12.42 7.35
CA HIS A 147 -24.04 13.50 6.67
C HIS A 147 -22.73 12.95 6.08
N MET A 148 -22.57 13.12 4.76
CA MET A 148 -21.36 12.75 4.03
C MET A 148 -20.82 13.98 3.30
N CYS A 149 -19.49 14.03 3.16
CA CYS A 149 -18.82 15.01 2.34
C CYS A 149 -18.19 14.31 1.15
N VAL A 150 -18.28 14.93 -0.02
CA VAL A 150 -17.56 14.51 -1.22
C VAL A 150 -16.61 15.64 -1.58
N ASP A 151 -15.33 15.33 -1.59
CA ASP A 151 -14.26 16.26 -1.93
C ASP A 151 -13.14 15.48 -2.63
N GLU A 152 -12.20 16.20 -3.23
CA GLU A 152 -11.05 15.65 -3.91
C GLU A 152 -9.85 15.49 -2.96
N GLN A 153 -9.17 14.34 -3.03
CA GLN A 153 -7.89 14.13 -2.36
C GLN A 153 -6.78 14.09 -3.40
N LEU A 154 -5.67 14.77 -3.09
CA LEU A 154 -4.52 14.90 -3.98
C LEU A 154 -3.33 14.14 -3.41
N PHE A 155 -2.70 13.32 -4.26
CA PHE A 155 -1.46 12.64 -3.97
C PHE A 155 -0.34 13.27 -4.82
N PRO A 156 0.56 14.08 -4.23
CA PRO A 156 1.64 14.71 -4.98
C PRO A 156 2.56 13.67 -5.62
N PHE A 157 2.83 13.82 -6.92
CA PHE A 157 3.69 12.91 -7.67
C PHE A 157 4.39 13.61 -8.84
N LYS A 158 5.73 13.67 -8.83
CA LYS A 158 6.50 14.25 -9.95
C LYS A 158 6.79 13.28 -11.11
N GLY A 159 6.69 11.97 -10.90
CA GLY A 159 6.98 10.97 -11.93
C GLY A 159 6.03 10.99 -13.13
N ARG A 160 6.35 10.19 -14.17
CA ARG A 160 5.49 10.03 -15.35
C ARG A 160 4.29 9.18 -14.99
N CYS A 161 3.09 9.73 -15.15
CA CYS A 161 1.82 9.04 -14.90
C CYS A 161 0.78 9.55 -15.90
N GLY A 162 0.11 8.64 -16.60
CA GLY A 162 -0.80 8.96 -17.72
C GLY A 162 -2.12 9.64 -17.32
N PHE A 163 -2.39 9.75 -16.02
CA PHE A 163 -3.57 10.39 -15.45
C PHE A 163 -3.22 11.46 -14.40
N LYS A 164 -1.94 11.89 -14.33
CA LYS A 164 -1.54 13.03 -13.49
C LYS A 164 -2.16 14.32 -14.02
N GLN A 165 -2.74 15.11 -13.12
CA GLN A 165 -3.34 16.42 -13.44
C GLN A 165 -2.61 17.54 -12.70
N TYR A 166 -2.51 18.71 -13.34
CA TYR A 166 -2.06 19.94 -12.69
C TYR A 166 -3.27 20.74 -12.23
N ILE A 167 -3.31 21.10 -10.94
CA ILE A 167 -4.40 21.88 -10.34
C ILE A 167 -3.81 23.17 -9.75
N PRO A 168 -3.93 24.32 -10.45
CA PRO A 168 -3.24 25.56 -10.06
C PRO A 168 -3.64 26.10 -8.67
N THR A 169 -4.88 25.82 -8.24
CA THR A 169 -5.48 26.35 -7.02
C THR A 169 -5.06 25.60 -5.76
N LYS A 170 -4.36 24.48 -5.90
CA LYS A 170 -3.96 23.63 -4.77
C LYS A 170 -2.48 23.88 -4.44
N PRO A 171 -2.11 23.86 -3.15
CA PRO A 171 -0.74 24.14 -2.75
C PRO A 171 0.22 23.15 -3.44
N ARG A 172 1.39 23.66 -3.85
CA ARG A 172 2.49 22.79 -4.25
C ARG A 172 2.86 21.94 -3.03
N SER A 173 3.10 20.66 -3.25
CA SER A 173 3.38 19.66 -2.20
C SER A 173 4.19 20.21 -1.04
N TYR A 174 3.74 20.01 0.20
CA TYR A 174 4.48 20.36 1.42
C TYR A 174 5.88 19.72 1.47
N TYR A 175 6.05 18.59 0.78
CA TYR A 175 7.28 17.80 0.82
C TYR A 175 8.34 18.20 -0.20
N ASP A 176 8.18 19.34 -0.89
CA ASP A 176 8.96 19.69 -2.10
C ASP A 176 9.03 18.54 -3.14
N LEU A 177 8.09 17.59 -3.05
CA LEU A 177 8.01 16.40 -3.89
C LEU A 177 7.68 16.72 -5.33
#